data_AF-A0AAD9XGV6-F1
#
_entry.id   AF-A0AAD9XGV6-F1
#
_cell.length_a   1.000
_cell.length_b   1.000
_cell.length_c   1.000
_cell.angle_alpha   90.00
_cell.angle_beta   90.00
_cell.angle_gamma   90.00
#
_symmetry.space_group_name_H-M   'P 1'
#
loop_
_entity.id
_entity.type
_entity.pdbx_description
1 polymer ?
#
loop_
_entity_poly.entity_id
_entity_poly.type
_entity_poly.pdbx_seq_one_letter_code
_entity_poly.pdbx_strand_id
1 'polypeptide(L)'
;MDLTLFLFLFLCFVGNVDFAESLDMEKAEFTLDSVRDSLIRQEDTIVFCLIERAKYPLNSPAYNQSYVSFPGFSGSSLFEYIVKQTETLQATAGRYENPEEHAFFPDNLPRSLVPPYNYSQVLHPAANSININKMIWDMYCSQLLPLFVAEGDDGNYASTASSDIDCLQALSRRIHYGKFVAEVKFRDAPHDYEPAIRAKDRDALMKLLTFEKVEEMVRRRVEKKAMVFGQEVNLDNDNSKGMYKVDPSVVSRLYVEWVMPLTKLVQVEYLLRRLD
;
A
#
# COMPACT_ATOMS: atom_id res chain seq x y z
N MET A 1 -36.71 39.50 21.91
CA MET A 1 -35.35 39.20 21.39
C MET A 1 -35.51 38.06 20.41
N ASP A 2 -35.47 38.40 19.12
CA ASP A 2 -35.84 37.51 18.02
C ASP A 2 -34.74 36.46 17.78
N LEU A 3 -35.12 35.19 17.89
CA LEU A 3 -34.26 34.02 17.69
C LEU A 3 -33.65 33.98 16.27
N THR A 4 -34.30 34.67 15.34
CA THR A 4 -33.93 34.83 13.92
C THR A 4 -32.67 35.67 13.74
N LEU A 5 -32.42 36.69 14.58
CA LEU A 5 -31.22 37.53 14.46
C LEU A 5 -29.97 36.79 14.98
N PHE A 6 -30.15 35.89 15.96
CA PHE A 6 -29.06 35.08 16.51
C PHE A 6 -28.63 33.98 15.54
N LEU A 7 -29.56 33.34 14.83
CA LEU A 7 -29.25 32.37 13.78
C LEU A 7 -28.52 33.00 12.58
N PHE A 8 -28.88 34.24 12.20
CA PHE A 8 -28.25 34.92 11.06
C PHE A 8 -26.81 35.36 11.38
N LEU A 9 -26.54 35.83 12.60
CA LEU A 9 -25.19 36.15 13.05
C LEU A 9 -24.32 34.89 13.24
N PHE A 10 -24.89 33.77 13.66
CA PHE A 10 -24.17 32.49 13.79
C PHE A 10 -23.80 31.90 12.42
N LEU A 11 -24.67 32.01 11.42
CA LEU A 11 -24.37 31.57 10.04
C LEU A 11 -23.31 32.44 9.35
N CYS A 12 -23.28 33.75 9.61
CA CYS A 12 -22.26 34.64 9.05
C CYS A 12 -20.87 34.49 9.71
N PHE A 13 -20.81 34.04 10.97
CA PHE A 13 -19.54 33.81 11.68
C PHE A 13 -18.95 32.42 11.35
N VAL A 14 -19.78 31.38 11.19
CA VAL A 14 -19.32 30.05 10.75
C VAL A 14 -18.90 30.07 9.28
N GLY A 15 -19.66 30.74 8.40
CA GLY A 15 -19.36 30.77 6.97
C GLY A 15 -18.08 31.52 6.56
N ASN A 16 -17.57 32.45 7.38
CA ASN A 16 -16.30 33.14 7.09
C ASN A 16 -15.08 32.48 7.72
N VAL A 17 -15.26 31.71 8.80
CA VAL A 17 -14.16 30.94 9.41
C VAL A 17 -13.86 29.71 8.54
N ASP A 18 -14.89 29.02 8.02
CA ASP A 18 -14.71 27.84 7.16
C ASP A 18 -14.09 28.16 5.79
N PHE A 19 -14.37 29.34 5.22
CA PHE A 19 -13.88 29.69 3.89
C PHE A 19 -12.38 30.04 3.90
N ALA A 20 -11.90 30.72 4.95
CA ALA A 20 -10.48 31.01 5.11
C ALA A 20 -9.67 29.75 5.46
N GLU A 21 -10.24 28.85 6.29
CA GLU A 21 -9.61 27.57 6.64
C GLU A 21 -9.57 26.60 5.45
N SER A 22 -10.56 26.65 4.55
CA SER A 22 -10.57 25.88 3.29
C SER A 22 -9.52 26.33 2.28
N LEU A 23 -9.16 27.62 2.26
CA LEU A 23 -8.18 28.19 1.34
C LEU A 23 -6.73 27.95 1.81
N ASP A 24 -6.50 27.86 3.12
CA ASP A 24 -5.19 27.46 3.68
C ASP A 24 -4.98 25.93 3.66
N MET A 25 -6.06 25.12 3.65
CA MET A 25 -5.98 23.66 3.48
C MET A 25 -5.51 23.23 2.09
N GLU A 26 -5.84 24.01 1.04
CA GLU A 26 -5.56 23.65 -0.36
C GLU A 26 -4.05 23.64 -0.69
N LYS A 27 -3.22 24.27 0.14
CA LYS A 27 -1.76 24.32 -0.02
C LYS A 27 -1.00 23.28 0.82
N ALA A 28 -1.69 22.56 1.71
CA ALA A 28 -1.08 21.64 2.67
C ALA A 28 -1.01 20.18 2.20
N GLU A 29 -1.47 19.85 0.99
CA GLU A 29 -1.89 18.48 0.70
C GLU A 29 -0.79 17.41 0.58
N PHE A 30 0.45 17.75 0.19
CA PHE A 30 1.51 16.75 0.06
C PHE A 30 2.90 17.33 0.37
N THR A 31 3.33 17.19 1.63
CA THR A 31 4.65 17.56 2.12
C THR A 31 5.51 16.31 2.40
N LEU A 32 6.81 16.49 2.64
CA LEU A 32 7.67 15.37 3.08
C LEU A 32 7.15 14.73 4.37
N ASP A 33 6.60 15.54 5.28
CA ASP A 33 6.08 15.06 6.57
C ASP A 33 4.78 14.27 6.38
N SER A 34 3.83 14.75 5.56
CA SER A 34 2.59 14.00 5.31
C SER A 34 2.85 12.68 4.59
N VAL A 35 3.79 12.65 3.65
CA VAL A 35 4.26 11.41 3.02
C VAL A 35 4.86 10.47 4.06
N ARG A 36 5.73 10.98 4.93
CA ARG A 36 6.36 10.16 5.99
C ARG A 36 5.32 9.55 6.93
N ASP A 37 4.33 10.31 7.34
CA ASP A 37 3.26 9.83 8.23
C ASP A 37 2.39 8.77 7.53
N SER A 38 2.06 8.97 6.26
CA SER A 38 1.36 7.97 5.44
C SER A 38 2.15 6.66 5.33
N LEU A 39 3.46 6.74 5.08
CA LEU A 39 4.33 5.56 5.01
C LEU A 39 4.39 4.81 6.35
N ILE A 40 4.45 5.52 7.47
CA ILE A 40 4.44 4.91 8.82
C ILE A 40 3.11 4.18 9.08
N ARG A 41 1.98 4.76 8.67
CA ARG A 41 0.67 4.10 8.80
C ARG A 41 0.55 2.87 7.92
N GLN A 42 1.03 2.94 6.68
CA GLN A 42 1.03 1.80 5.77
C GLN A 42 1.94 0.67 6.26
N GLU A 43 3.03 0.99 6.98
CA GLU A 43 3.81 -0.02 7.69
C GLU A 43 2.98 -0.77 8.73
N ASP A 44 2.17 -0.06 9.53
CA ASP A 44 1.30 -0.70 10.52
C ASP A 44 0.30 -1.62 9.84
N THR A 45 -0.35 -1.16 8.77
CA THR A 45 -1.29 -1.97 7.97
C THR A 45 -0.64 -3.26 7.51
N ILE A 46 0.56 -3.21 6.92
CA ILE A 46 1.25 -4.42 6.45
C ILE A 46 1.51 -5.39 7.59
N VAL A 47 1.99 -4.91 8.74
CA VAL A 47 2.24 -5.78 9.90
C VAL A 47 0.95 -6.46 10.37
N PHE A 48 -0.16 -5.72 10.45
CA PHE A 48 -1.46 -6.30 10.81
C PHE A 48 -1.95 -7.32 9.79
N CYS A 49 -1.85 -7.02 8.48
CA CYS A 49 -2.25 -7.96 7.44
C CYS A 49 -1.47 -9.29 7.54
N LEU A 50 -0.15 -9.23 7.80
CA LEU A 50 0.66 -10.44 7.98
C LEU A 50 0.25 -11.23 9.23
N ILE A 51 -0.04 -10.55 10.35
CA ILE A 51 -0.53 -11.20 11.58
C ILE A 51 -1.87 -11.89 11.33
N GLU A 52 -2.79 -11.25 10.59
CA GLU A 52 -4.08 -11.83 10.25
C GLU A 52 -3.94 -13.02 9.31
N ARG A 53 -3.08 -12.93 8.30
CA ARG A 53 -2.81 -14.04 7.37
C ARG A 53 -2.15 -15.24 8.07
N ALA A 54 -1.30 -14.99 9.07
CA ALA A 54 -0.60 -16.04 9.83
C ALA A 54 -1.56 -16.94 10.65
N LYS A 55 -2.82 -16.55 10.83
CA LYS A 55 -3.84 -17.38 11.50
C LYS A 55 -4.22 -18.64 10.72
N TYR A 56 -4.00 -18.63 9.40
CA TYR A 56 -4.32 -19.74 8.51
C TYR A 56 -3.03 -20.41 8.05
N PRO A 57 -3.02 -21.74 7.86
CA PRO A 57 -1.87 -22.43 7.26
C PRO A 57 -1.73 -22.03 5.78
N LEU A 58 -0.76 -22.64 5.10
CA LEU A 58 -0.48 -22.35 3.70
C LEU A 58 -1.73 -22.54 2.85
N ASN A 59 -2.55 -23.57 3.07
CA ASN A 59 -3.77 -23.81 2.30
C ASN A 59 -3.47 -23.91 0.79
N SER A 60 -2.41 -24.65 0.45
CA SER A 60 -1.89 -24.89 -0.91
C SER A 60 -2.94 -25.16 -2.00
N PRO A 61 -4.05 -25.88 -1.73
CA PRO A 61 -5.10 -26.05 -2.74
C PRO A 61 -5.68 -24.74 -3.29
N ALA A 62 -5.72 -23.66 -2.49
CA ALA A 62 -6.24 -22.36 -2.91
C ALA A 62 -5.45 -21.74 -4.09
N TYR A 63 -4.16 -22.02 -4.19
CA TYR A 63 -3.27 -21.50 -5.24
C TYR A 63 -3.05 -22.47 -6.40
N ASN A 64 -3.56 -23.71 -6.29
CA ASN A 64 -3.40 -24.71 -7.33
C ASN A 64 -4.50 -24.59 -8.40
N GLN A 65 -4.09 -24.38 -9.65
CA GLN A 65 -4.99 -24.29 -10.81
C GLN A 65 -5.77 -25.59 -11.08
N SER A 66 -5.27 -26.75 -10.64
CA SER A 66 -5.96 -28.03 -10.83
C SER A 66 -6.98 -28.34 -9.73
N TYR A 67 -7.08 -27.52 -8.67
CA TYR A 67 -7.92 -27.82 -7.52
C TYR A 67 -9.41 -27.60 -7.78
N VAL A 68 -9.77 -26.49 -8.43
CA VAL A 68 -11.15 -26.14 -8.77
C VAL A 68 -11.24 -25.75 -10.24
N SER A 69 -12.28 -26.23 -10.92
CA SER A 69 -12.64 -25.77 -12.26
C SER A 69 -13.87 -24.87 -12.17
N PHE A 70 -13.74 -23.62 -12.58
CA PHE A 70 -14.86 -22.68 -12.64
C PHE A 70 -15.43 -22.64 -14.06
N PRO A 71 -16.76 -22.77 -14.25
CA PRO A 71 -17.38 -22.59 -15.55
C PRO A 71 -17.04 -21.20 -16.13
N GLY A 72 -16.40 -21.16 -17.30
CA GLY A 72 -15.98 -19.91 -17.95
C GLY A 72 -14.69 -19.27 -17.42
N PHE A 73 -14.00 -19.93 -16.47
CA PHE A 73 -12.72 -19.48 -15.91
C PHE A 73 -11.71 -20.64 -15.98
N SER A 74 -11.05 -20.80 -17.13
CA SER A 74 -10.03 -21.83 -17.34
C SER A 74 -8.64 -21.33 -16.94
N GLY A 75 -7.85 -22.20 -16.29
CA GLY A 75 -6.44 -21.95 -16.00
C GLY A 75 -6.16 -20.92 -14.89
N SER A 76 -7.11 -20.65 -14.00
CA SER A 76 -6.89 -19.81 -12.80
C SER A 76 -7.12 -20.64 -11.54
N SER A 77 -6.32 -20.40 -10.52
CA SER A 77 -6.51 -20.92 -9.16
C SER A 77 -7.74 -20.33 -8.49
N LEU A 78 -8.21 -20.95 -7.40
CA LEU A 78 -9.28 -20.40 -6.55
C LEU A 78 -8.91 -18.98 -6.07
N PHE A 79 -7.64 -18.79 -5.69
CA PHE A 79 -7.14 -17.49 -5.25
C PHE A 79 -7.22 -16.42 -6.35
N GLU A 80 -6.72 -16.71 -7.56
CA GLU A 80 -6.80 -15.77 -8.69
C GLU A 80 -8.26 -15.44 -9.06
N TYR A 81 -9.17 -16.42 -8.98
CA TYR A 81 -10.59 -16.19 -9.18
C TYR A 81 -11.14 -15.20 -8.14
N ILE A 82 -10.89 -15.43 -6.84
CA ILE A 82 -11.37 -14.55 -5.76
C ILE A 82 -10.80 -13.13 -5.92
N VAL A 83 -9.51 -12.99 -6.23
CA VAL A 83 -8.89 -11.67 -6.42
C VAL A 83 -9.57 -10.93 -7.58
N LYS A 84 -9.73 -11.56 -8.74
CA LYS A 84 -10.39 -10.93 -9.90
C LYS A 84 -11.83 -10.51 -9.59
N GLN A 85 -12.60 -11.33 -8.87
CA GLN A 85 -13.97 -10.98 -8.46
C GLN A 85 -13.98 -9.79 -7.47
N THR A 86 -13.07 -9.80 -6.49
CA THR A 86 -12.95 -8.71 -5.51
C THR A 86 -12.53 -7.40 -6.18
N GLU A 87 -11.53 -7.43 -7.07
CA GLU A 87 -11.11 -6.24 -7.80
C GLU A 87 -12.21 -5.72 -8.72
N THR A 88 -12.97 -6.61 -9.37
CA THR A 88 -14.14 -6.22 -10.18
C THR A 88 -15.16 -5.46 -9.33
N LEU A 89 -15.50 -5.97 -8.15
CA LEU A 89 -16.42 -5.31 -7.22
C LEU A 89 -15.86 -3.94 -6.77
N GLN A 90 -14.60 -3.90 -6.33
CA GLN A 90 -13.96 -2.68 -5.86
C GLN A 90 -13.81 -1.61 -6.96
N ALA A 91 -13.61 -2.02 -8.21
CA ALA A 91 -13.58 -1.12 -9.37
C ALA A 91 -14.95 -0.44 -9.57
N THR A 92 -16.06 -1.17 -9.45
CA THR A 92 -17.40 -0.57 -9.54
C THR A 92 -17.65 0.47 -8.44
N ALA A 93 -17.00 0.32 -7.29
CA ALA A 93 -17.03 1.26 -6.17
C ALA A 93 -15.99 2.40 -6.28
N GLY A 94 -15.28 2.51 -7.41
CA GLY A 94 -14.34 3.61 -7.68
C GLY A 94 -12.97 3.49 -6.99
N ARG A 95 -12.61 2.31 -6.46
CA ARG A 95 -11.33 2.12 -5.75
C ARG A 95 -10.12 2.55 -6.60
N TYR A 96 -10.07 2.11 -7.85
CA TYR A 96 -8.92 2.34 -8.74
C TYR A 96 -8.94 3.71 -9.45
N GLU A 97 -9.91 4.57 -9.14
CA GLU A 97 -9.84 6.00 -9.46
C GLU A 97 -8.90 6.73 -8.48
N ASN A 98 -8.63 6.14 -7.31
CA ASN A 98 -7.66 6.67 -6.36
C ASN A 98 -6.21 6.46 -6.87
N PRO A 99 -5.38 7.52 -6.97
CA PRO A 99 -4.02 7.40 -7.49
C PRO A 99 -3.08 6.51 -6.64
N GLU A 100 -3.45 6.21 -5.40
CA GLU A 100 -2.71 5.32 -4.50
C GLU A 100 -3.03 3.83 -4.71
N GLU A 101 -4.09 3.49 -5.45
CA GLU A 101 -4.58 2.13 -5.61
C GLU A 101 -4.20 1.56 -6.98
N HIS A 102 -3.67 0.34 -7.02
CA HIS A 102 -3.28 -0.34 -8.27
C HIS A 102 -3.87 -1.75 -8.29
N ALA A 103 -4.61 -2.07 -9.35
CA ALA A 103 -5.18 -3.40 -9.54
C ALA A 103 -4.12 -4.42 -9.97
N PHE A 104 -4.26 -5.67 -9.51
CA PHE A 104 -3.45 -6.81 -9.92
C PHE A 104 -3.90 -7.36 -11.29
N PHE A 105 -5.19 -7.25 -11.62
CA PHE A 105 -5.75 -7.69 -12.89
C PHE A 105 -6.47 -6.53 -13.63
N PRO A 106 -5.72 -5.58 -14.21
CA PRO A 106 -6.29 -4.35 -14.77
C PRO A 106 -7.04 -4.52 -16.10
N ASP A 107 -6.77 -5.58 -16.87
CA ASP A 107 -7.17 -5.68 -18.29
C ASP A 107 -8.68 -5.63 -18.55
N ASN A 108 -9.51 -6.00 -17.57
CA ASN A 108 -10.97 -6.14 -17.76
C ASN A 108 -11.78 -5.59 -16.59
N LEU A 109 -11.29 -4.55 -15.90
CA LEU A 109 -12.03 -3.94 -14.81
C LEU A 109 -13.25 -3.15 -15.33
N PRO A 110 -14.41 -3.27 -14.67
CA PRO A 110 -15.58 -2.47 -15.01
C PRO A 110 -15.34 -1.00 -14.68
N ARG A 111 -16.07 -0.11 -15.35
CA ARG A 111 -16.08 1.32 -15.01
C ARG A 111 -16.70 1.54 -13.63
N SER A 112 -16.22 2.56 -12.92
CA SER A 112 -16.83 3.03 -11.68
C SER A 112 -18.31 3.37 -11.90
N LEU A 113 -19.16 2.93 -10.97
CA LEU A 113 -20.59 3.26 -10.91
C LEU A 113 -20.86 4.43 -9.97
N VAL A 114 -19.88 4.80 -9.15
CA VAL A 114 -19.96 5.95 -8.24
C VAL A 114 -19.48 7.23 -8.93
N PRO A 115 -19.99 8.41 -8.55
CA PRO A 115 -19.49 9.68 -9.06
C PRO A 115 -17.98 9.82 -8.83
N PRO A 116 -17.22 10.37 -9.80
CA PRO A 116 -15.79 10.52 -9.65
C PRO A 116 -15.47 11.48 -8.50
N TYR A 117 -14.54 11.09 -7.63
CA TYR A 117 -13.97 11.97 -6.63
C TYR A 117 -12.80 12.75 -7.25
N ASN A 118 -12.73 14.05 -6.99
CA ASN A 118 -11.67 14.89 -7.51
C ASN A 118 -10.41 14.78 -6.63
N TYR A 119 -9.62 13.72 -6.84
CA TYR A 119 -8.33 13.58 -6.17
C TYR A 119 -7.36 14.67 -6.62
N SER A 120 -6.61 15.22 -5.67
CA SER A 120 -5.60 16.24 -5.92
C SER A 120 -4.56 15.73 -6.91
N GLN A 121 -4.32 16.50 -7.96
CA GLN A 121 -3.39 16.15 -9.04
C GLN A 121 -1.93 16.39 -8.62
N VAL A 122 -1.46 15.61 -7.66
CA VAL A 122 -0.10 15.71 -7.14
C VAL A 122 0.90 15.06 -8.09
N LEU A 123 0.55 13.90 -8.66
CA LEU A 123 1.47 13.12 -9.49
C LEU A 123 1.45 13.58 -10.96
N HIS A 124 2.62 13.63 -11.59
CA HIS A 124 2.75 13.69 -13.05
C HIS A 124 1.93 12.59 -13.75
N PRO A 125 1.24 12.89 -14.88
CA PRO A 125 0.40 11.92 -15.61
C PRO A 125 1.08 10.59 -15.96
N ALA A 126 2.41 10.61 -16.13
CA ALA A 126 3.19 9.38 -16.36
C ALA A 126 3.02 8.31 -15.26
N ALA A 127 2.62 8.71 -14.04
CA ALA A 127 2.29 7.81 -12.93
C ALA A 127 1.28 6.72 -13.31
N ASN A 128 0.34 7.03 -14.21
CA ASN A 128 -0.75 6.13 -14.60
C ASN A 128 -0.24 4.89 -15.35
N SER A 129 0.95 4.97 -15.95
CA SER A 129 1.57 3.86 -16.68
C SER A 129 2.39 2.92 -15.78
N ILE A 130 2.60 3.27 -14.51
CA ILE A 130 3.50 2.54 -13.61
C ILE A 130 2.65 1.63 -12.72
N ASN A 131 2.65 0.33 -13.01
CA ASN A 131 2.08 -0.71 -12.15
C ASN A 131 3.00 -1.93 -12.16
N ILE A 132 3.61 -2.24 -11.03
CA ILE A 132 4.52 -3.38 -10.85
C ILE A 132 3.88 -4.52 -10.04
N ASN A 133 2.54 -4.56 -9.96
CA ASN A 133 1.81 -5.57 -9.20
C ASN A 133 2.16 -7.01 -9.59
N LYS A 134 2.56 -7.28 -10.82
CA LYS A 134 3.07 -8.61 -11.20
C LYS A 134 4.29 -9.03 -10.36
N MET A 135 5.25 -8.13 -10.15
CA MET A 135 6.42 -8.40 -9.30
C MET A 135 6.03 -8.56 -7.82
N ILE A 136 5.06 -7.77 -7.36
CA ILE A 136 4.56 -7.83 -5.98
C ILE A 136 3.83 -9.15 -5.73
N TRP A 137 2.99 -9.56 -6.68
CA TRP A 137 2.29 -10.84 -6.68
C TRP A 137 3.26 -12.02 -6.64
N ASP A 138 4.21 -12.05 -7.56
CA ASP A 138 5.20 -13.14 -7.66
C ASP A 138 6.04 -13.24 -6.37
N MET A 139 6.45 -12.10 -5.82
CA MET A 139 7.17 -12.01 -4.54
C MET A 139 6.31 -12.52 -3.38
N TYR A 140 5.07 -12.04 -3.27
CA TYR A 140 4.17 -12.41 -2.18
C TYR A 140 3.91 -13.92 -2.18
N CYS A 141 3.39 -14.44 -3.30
CA CYS A 141 2.95 -15.83 -3.41
C CYS A 141 4.12 -16.82 -3.35
N SER A 142 5.24 -16.51 -4.01
CA SER A 142 6.32 -17.49 -4.23
C SER A 142 7.45 -17.39 -3.20
N GLN A 143 7.63 -16.24 -2.55
CA GLN A 143 8.76 -15.99 -1.66
C GLN A 143 8.33 -15.65 -0.24
N LEU A 144 7.40 -14.69 -0.07
CA LEU A 144 7.03 -14.22 1.27
C LEU A 144 6.12 -15.20 1.99
N LEU A 145 5.04 -15.64 1.34
CA LEU A 145 3.98 -16.42 1.97
C LEU A 145 4.50 -17.65 2.74
N PRO A 146 5.38 -18.51 2.18
CA PRO A 146 5.92 -19.67 2.90
C PRO A 146 6.83 -19.35 4.09
N LEU A 147 7.28 -18.10 4.24
CA LEU A 147 8.20 -17.71 5.33
C LEU A 147 7.50 -17.47 6.67
N PHE A 148 6.19 -17.21 6.67
CA PHE A 148 5.49 -16.80 7.88
C PHE A 148 4.18 -17.55 8.18
N VAL A 149 3.73 -18.42 7.28
CA VAL A 149 2.55 -19.28 7.51
C VAL A 149 3.00 -20.72 7.74
N ALA A 150 2.28 -21.45 8.57
CA ALA A 150 2.56 -22.86 8.79
C ALA A 150 2.18 -23.70 7.56
N GLU A 151 2.93 -24.77 7.29
CA GLU A 151 2.49 -25.80 6.35
C GLU A 151 1.19 -26.46 6.83
N GLY A 152 0.28 -26.74 5.90
CA GLY A 152 -0.97 -27.44 6.21
C GLY A 152 -2.17 -26.95 5.39
N ASP A 153 -3.31 -27.56 5.70
CA ASP A 153 -4.60 -27.27 5.09
C ASP A 153 -5.68 -27.37 6.16
N ASP A 154 -6.36 -26.26 6.43
CA ASP A 154 -7.47 -26.18 7.38
C ASP A 154 -8.83 -25.97 6.70
N GLY A 155 -8.86 -25.95 5.36
CA GLY A 155 -10.06 -25.73 4.55
C GLY A 155 -10.61 -24.30 4.55
N ASN A 156 -10.00 -23.35 5.28
CA ASN A 156 -10.47 -21.96 5.36
C ASN A 156 -10.03 -21.11 4.16
N TYR A 157 -10.27 -21.60 2.94
CA TYR A 157 -9.75 -20.99 1.71
C TYR A 157 -10.28 -19.57 1.46
N ALA A 158 -11.56 -19.32 1.75
CA ALA A 158 -12.16 -17.99 1.56
C ALA A 158 -11.52 -16.94 2.49
N SER A 159 -11.34 -17.29 3.77
CA SER A 159 -10.68 -16.42 4.74
C SER A 159 -9.20 -16.23 4.41
N THR A 160 -8.52 -17.29 4.00
CA THR A 160 -7.14 -17.25 3.51
C THR A 160 -7.00 -16.26 2.35
N ALA A 161 -7.81 -16.42 1.31
CA ALA A 161 -7.79 -15.55 0.14
C ALA A 161 -8.12 -14.08 0.49
N SER A 162 -9.04 -13.85 1.43
CA SER A 162 -9.33 -12.50 1.92
C SER A 162 -8.10 -11.86 2.59
N SER A 163 -7.45 -12.59 3.50
CA SER A 163 -6.23 -12.08 4.18
C SER A 163 -5.06 -11.91 3.21
N ASP A 164 -4.95 -12.77 2.19
CA ASP A 164 -3.96 -12.60 1.12
C ASP A 164 -4.22 -11.33 0.29
N ILE A 165 -5.49 -11.06 -0.06
CA ILE A 165 -5.88 -9.82 -0.75
C ILE A 165 -5.50 -8.60 0.08
N ASP A 166 -5.78 -8.62 1.39
CA ASP A 166 -5.42 -7.51 2.27
C ASP A 166 -3.90 -7.28 2.30
N CYS A 167 -3.10 -8.35 2.38
CA CYS A 167 -1.65 -8.27 2.30
C CYS A 167 -1.18 -7.68 0.95
N LEU A 168 -1.67 -8.22 -0.16
CA LEU A 168 -1.29 -7.80 -1.51
C LEU A 168 -1.65 -6.33 -1.76
N GLN A 169 -2.84 -5.90 -1.35
CA GLN A 169 -3.29 -4.52 -1.52
C GLN A 169 -2.51 -3.55 -0.63
N ALA A 170 -2.21 -3.93 0.61
CA ALA A 170 -1.36 -3.13 1.50
C ALA A 170 0.07 -2.99 0.97
N LEU A 171 0.66 -4.09 0.47
CA LEU A 171 1.98 -4.10 -0.17
C LEU A 171 1.98 -3.26 -1.45
N SER A 172 0.96 -3.42 -2.30
CA SER A 172 0.82 -2.66 -3.53
C SER A 172 0.78 -1.16 -3.26
N ARG A 173 -0.08 -0.72 -2.34
CA ARG A 173 -0.17 0.69 -1.95
C ARG A 173 1.19 1.20 -1.44
N ARG A 174 1.82 0.48 -0.52
CA ARG A 174 3.10 0.88 0.10
C ARG A 174 4.24 1.00 -0.87
N ILE A 175 4.33 0.08 -1.82
CA ILE A 175 5.39 0.04 -2.82
C ILE A 175 5.14 1.13 -3.87
N HIS A 176 3.91 1.25 -4.37
CA HIS A 176 3.55 2.28 -5.34
C HIS A 176 3.51 3.69 -4.75
N TYR A 177 3.43 3.83 -3.43
CA TYR A 177 3.62 5.12 -2.74
C TYR A 177 4.99 5.75 -3.05
N GLY A 178 5.94 4.96 -3.56
CA GLY A 178 7.17 5.46 -4.16
C GLY A 178 6.96 6.56 -5.19
N LYS A 179 5.82 6.61 -5.90
CA LYS A 179 5.49 7.72 -6.82
C LYS A 179 5.41 9.06 -6.09
N PHE A 180 4.70 9.09 -4.97
CA PHE A 180 4.57 10.30 -4.15
C PHE A 180 5.87 10.68 -3.47
N VAL A 181 6.62 9.69 -2.98
CA VAL A 181 7.97 9.91 -2.42
C VAL A 181 8.88 10.56 -3.46
N ALA A 182 8.89 10.04 -4.68
CA ALA A 182 9.69 10.59 -5.77
C ALA A 182 9.23 12.00 -6.16
N GLU A 183 7.91 12.25 -6.22
CA GLU A 183 7.38 13.58 -6.57
C GLU A 183 7.79 14.64 -5.55
N VAL A 184 7.66 14.34 -4.25
CA VAL A 184 8.03 15.31 -3.21
C VAL A 184 9.55 15.56 -3.21
N LYS A 185 10.37 14.50 -3.36
CA LYS A 185 11.84 14.64 -3.48
C LYS A 185 12.24 15.46 -4.70
N PHE A 186 11.59 15.23 -5.84
CA PHE A 186 11.87 15.98 -7.06
C PHE A 186 11.48 17.45 -6.91
N ARG A 187 10.34 17.76 -6.29
CA ARG A 187 9.92 19.14 -6.01
C ARG A 187 10.87 19.89 -5.08
N ASP A 188 11.42 19.20 -4.08
CA ASP A 188 12.36 19.76 -3.11
C ASP A 188 13.72 20.13 -3.75
N ALA A 189 14.28 19.23 -4.57
CA ALA A 189 15.57 19.44 -5.22
C ALA A 189 15.58 18.97 -6.69
N PRO A 190 14.90 19.67 -7.63
CA PRO A 190 14.79 19.22 -9.02
C PRO A 190 16.15 19.04 -9.71
N HIS A 191 17.07 19.97 -9.44
CA HIS A 191 18.41 20.03 -10.04
C HIS A 191 19.28 18.80 -9.72
N ASP A 192 19.03 18.09 -8.62
CA ASP A 192 19.75 16.87 -8.28
C ASP A 192 19.37 15.70 -9.19
N TYR A 193 18.12 15.65 -9.65
CA TYR A 193 17.58 14.54 -10.43
C TYR A 193 17.57 14.82 -11.94
N GLU A 194 17.38 16.08 -12.36
CA GLU A 194 17.26 16.46 -13.78
C GLU A 194 18.35 15.88 -14.70
N PRO A 195 19.66 15.93 -14.35
CA PRO A 195 20.70 15.38 -15.22
C PRO A 195 20.52 13.88 -15.47
N ALA A 196 20.23 13.11 -14.42
CA ALA A 196 20.03 11.67 -14.52
C ALA A 196 18.72 11.32 -15.25
N ILE A 197 17.66 12.10 -15.06
CA ILE A 197 16.38 11.92 -15.78
C ILE A 197 16.58 12.15 -17.28
N ARG A 198 17.24 13.24 -17.68
CA ARG A 198 17.48 13.58 -19.09
C ARG A 198 18.39 12.55 -19.77
N ALA A 199 19.39 12.04 -19.05
CA ALA A 199 20.27 10.97 -19.52
C ALA A 199 19.61 9.57 -19.49
N LYS A 200 18.39 9.45 -18.93
CA LYS A 200 17.70 8.18 -18.63
C LYS A 200 18.59 7.20 -17.83
N ASP A 201 19.41 7.75 -16.93
CA ASP A 201 20.37 7.01 -16.10
C ASP A 201 19.70 6.43 -14.84
N ARG A 202 19.30 5.16 -14.95
CA ARG A 202 18.66 4.39 -13.87
C ARG A 202 19.55 4.24 -12.64
N ASP A 203 20.84 4.00 -12.84
CA ASP A 203 21.77 3.69 -11.76
C ASP A 203 22.11 4.94 -10.96
N ALA A 204 22.28 6.07 -11.64
CA ALA A 204 22.45 7.37 -10.97
C ALA A 204 21.21 7.72 -10.12
N LEU A 205 19.99 7.54 -10.65
CA LEU A 205 18.76 7.75 -9.88
C LEU A 205 18.67 6.80 -8.67
N MET A 206 18.97 5.52 -8.85
CA MET A 206 18.96 4.54 -7.75
C MET A 206 19.93 4.94 -6.63
N LYS A 207 21.11 5.44 -6.98
CA LYS A 207 22.11 5.92 -6.03
C LYS A 207 21.63 7.16 -5.27
N LEU A 208 21.04 8.13 -5.96
CA LEU A 208 20.47 9.35 -5.34
C LEU A 208 19.34 9.03 -4.36
N LEU A 209 18.59 7.96 -4.61
CA LEU A 209 17.44 7.55 -3.79
C LEU A 209 17.79 6.64 -2.61
N THR A 210 19.02 6.16 -2.52
CA THR A 210 19.45 5.20 -1.49
C THR A 210 20.03 5.93 -0.28
N PHE A 211 19.36 5.77 0.86
CA PHE A 211 19.77 6.38 2.13
C PHE A 211 19.88 5.29 3.21
N GLU A 212 21.06 4.68 3.34
CA GLU A 212 21.30 3.50 4.21
C GLU A 212 20.84 3.71 5.66
N LYS A 213 21.07 4.90 6.22
CA LYS A 213 20.62 5.24 7.58
C LYS A 213 19.09 5.19 7.72
N VAL A 214 18.36 5.62 6.69
CA VAL A 214 16.89 5.59 6.68
C VAL A 214 16.39 4.15 6.53
N GLU A 215 17.02 3.36 5.67
CA GLU A 215 16.68 1.95 5.46
C GLU A 215 16.88 1.12 6.75
N GLU A 216 18.00 1.35 7.46
CA GLU A 216 18.26 0.71 8.75
C GLU A 216 17.27 1.14 9.84
N MET A 217 16.85 2.41 9.86
CA MET A 217 15.80 2.88 10.77
C MET A 217 14.44 2.25 10.46
N VAL A 218 14.09 2.11 9.17
CA VAL A 218 12.85 1.44 8.74
C VAL A 218 12.89 -0.03 9.19
N ARG A 219 13.99 -0.75 8.92
CA ARG A 219 14.19 -2.14 9.34
C ARG A 219 13.92 -2.35 10.83
N ARG A 220 14.60 -1.57 11.68
CA ARG A 220 14.42 -1.66 13.14
C ARG A 220 13.02 -1.29 13.59
N ARG A 221 12.39 -0.30 12.92
CA ARG A 221 11.04 0.15 13.26
C ARG A 221 9.99 -0.91 12.96
N VAL A 222 10.03 -1.53 11.78
CA VAL A 222 9.04 -2.56 11.39
C VAL A 222 9.21 -3.83 12.22
N GLU A 223 10.44 -4.20 12.55
CA GLU A 223 10.73 -5.30 13.49
C GLU A 223 10.11 -5.02 14.86
N LYS A 224 10.34 -3.82 15.42
CA LYS A 224 9.76 -3.41 16.70
C LYS A 224 8.23 -3.38 16.66
N LYS A 225 7.62 -2.92 15.56
CA LYS A 225 6.16 -2.93 15.38
C LYS A 225 5.61 -4.35 15.39
N ALA A 226 6.25 -5.28 14.67
CA ALA A 226 5.87 -6.69 14.68
C ALA A 226 5.98 -7.31 16.08
N MET A 227 7.03 -6.97 16.83
CA MET A 227 7.14 -7.40 18.23
C MET A 227 5.98 -6.89 19.09
N VAL A 228 5.60 -5.62 18.95
CA VAL A 228 4.55 -5.00 19.77
C VAL A 228 3.16 -5.52 19.39
N PHE A 229 2.84 -5.58 18.10
CA PHE A 229 1.52 -6.01 17.62
C PHE A 229 1.32 -7.53 17.68
N GLY A 230 2.42 -8.29 17.56
CA GLY A 230 2.43 -9.75 17.57
C GLY A 230 2.36 -10.39 18.96
N GLN A 231 2.46 -9.60 20.04
CA GLN A 231 2.36 -10.11 21.41
C GLN A 231 0.93 -10.54 21.78
N GLU A 232 0.83 -11.60 22.57
CA GLU A 232 -0.40 -11.92 23.30
C GLU A 232 -0.51 -11.07 24.57
N VAL A 233 -1.67 -10.46 24.77
CA VAL A 233 -1.96 -9.66 25.96
C VAL A 233 -2.69 -10.55 26.96
N ASN A 234 -1.95 -11.11 27.92
CA ASN A 234 -2.51 -11.89 29.02
C ASN A 234 -2.57 -11.03 30.30
N LEU A 235 -3.73 -11.04 30.98
CA LEU A 235 -3.95 -10.29 32.22
C LEU A 235 -3.19 -10.91 33.41
N ASP A 236 -2.95 -12.21 33.36
CA ASP A 236 -2.14 -12.93 34.33
C ASP A 236 -0.68 -12.90 33.87
N ASN A 237 0.14 -12.26 34.68
CA ASN A 237 1.53 -11.94 34.40
C ASN A 237 2.39 -13.22 34.41
N ASP A 238 2.43 -13.99 33.32
CA ASP A 238 3.46 -15.03 33.17
C ASP A 238 3.78 -15.46 31.71
N ASN A 239 5.07 -15.37 31.39
CA ASN A 239 5.86 -16.22 30.48
C ASN A 239 5.55 -16.38 28.97
N SER A 240 4.78 -15.52 28.30
CA SER A 240 4.79 -15.48 26.81
C SER A 240 6.02 -14.75 26.21
N LYS A 241 7.19 -14.84 26.87
CA LYS A 241 8.43 -14.21 26.38
C LYS A 241 8.89 -14.92 25.09
N GLY A 242 8.50 -14.39 23.95
CA GLY A 242 9.07 -14.74 22.64
C GLY A 242 8.14 -15.45 21.66
N MET A 243 6.89 -15.74 22.03
CA MET A 243 5.88 -16.18 21.06
C MET A 243 5.21 -14.96 20.44
N TYR A 244 5.53 -14.69 19.18
CA TYR A 244 4.89 -13.65 18.37
C TYR A 244 3.96 -14.31 17.35
N LYS A 245 2.78 -13.70 17.10
CA LYS A 245 1.82 -14.15 16.08
C LYS A 245 2.43 -14.22 14.67
N VAL A 246 3.46 -13.43 14.42
CA VAL A 246 4.33 -13.50 13.24
C VAL A 246 5.76 -13.25 13.71
N ASP A 247 6.73 -13.98 13.18
CA ASP A 247 8.14 -13.75 13.51
C ASP A 247 8.56 -12.32 13.09
N PRO A 248 8.97 -11.44 14.02
CA PRO A 248 9.42 -10.08 13.70
C PRO A 248 10.56 -10.03 12.68
N SER A 249 11.41 -11.06 12.64
CA SER A 249 12.51 -11.16 11.70
C SER A 249 12.02 -11.28 10.25
N VAL A 250 10.88 -11.95 10.03
CA VAL A 250 10.27 -12.07 8.69
C VAL A 250 9.75 -10.72 8.21
N VAL A 251 9.15 -9.91 9.10
CA VAL A 251 8.71 -8.55 8.76
C VAL A 251 9.90 -7.65 8.42
N SER A 252 10.97 -7.69 9.22
CA SER A 252 12.22 -6.98 8.92
C SER A 252 12.79 -7.40 7.55
N ARG A 253 12.87 -8.71 7.32
CA ARG A 253 13.36 -9.29 6.07
C ARG A 253 12.52 -8.85 4.88
N LEU A 254 11.19 -8.87 5.02
CA LEU A 254 10.26 -8.39 4.01
C LEU A 254 10.59 -6.97 3.54
N TYR A 255 10.85 -6.09 4.49
CA TYR A 255 11.16 -4.70 4.19
C TYR A 255 12.50 -4.52 3.48
N VAL A 256 13.52 -5.23 3.96
CA VAL A 256 14.89 -5.12 3.43
C VAL A 256 15.02 -5.76 2.05
N GLU A 257 14.50 -6.96 1.87
CA GLU A 257 14.68 -7.74 0.64
C GLU A 257 13.72 -7.32 -0.48
N TRP A 258 12.50 -6.89 -0.15
CA TRP A 258 11.47 -6.66 -1.18
C TRP A 258 10.83 -5.27 -1.12
N VAL A 259 10.24 -4.84 0.00
CA VAL A 259 9.44 -3.59 0.03
C VAL A 259 10.29 -2.37 -0.30
N MET A 260 11.44 -2.17 0.35
CA MET A 260 12.28 -1.01 0.07
C MET A 260 12.89 -1.04 -1.33
N PRO A 261 13.47 -2.16 -1.82
CA PRO A 261 13.95 -2.25 -3.20
C PRO A 261 12.87 -1.98 -4.26
N LEU A 262 11.68 -2.59 -4.13
CA LEU A 262 10.58 -2.38 -5.08
C LEU A 262 10.04 -0.94 -5.01
N THR A 263 9.97 -0.33 -3.82
CA THR A 263 9.61 1.09 -3.67
C THR A 263 10.63 2.00 -4.35
N LYS A 264 11.93 1.69 -4.27
CA LYS A 264 12.97 2.44 -4.99
C LYS A 264 12.86 2.25 -6.51
N LEU A 265 12.55 1.04 -6.97
CA LEU A 265 12.27 0.79 -8.38
C LEU A 265 11.11 1.67 -8.89
N VAL A 266 10.00 1.76 -8.14
CA VAL A 266 8.88 2.65 -8.48
C VAL A 266 9.32 4.12 -8.54
N GLN A 267 10.12 4.58 -7.56
CA GLN A 267 10.65 5.96 -7.56
C GLN A 267 11.48 6.22 -8.83
N VAL A 268 12.35 5.30 -9.23
CA VAL A 268 13.16 5.43 -10.46
C VAL A 268 12.27 5.45 -11.70
N GLU A 269 11.33 4.51 -11.85
CA GLU A 269 10.40 4.46 -12.99
C GLU A 269 9.57 5.73 -13.13
N TYR A 270 9.20 6.33 -11.99
CA TYR A 270 8.49 7.60 -11.95
C TYR A 270 9.38 8.76 -12.41
N LEU A 271 10.56 8.93 -11.79
CA LEU A 271 11.48 10.02 -12.11
C LEU A 271 11.93 10.00 -13.58
N LEU A 272 12.18 8.81 -14.15
CA LEU A 272 12.55 8.68 -15.55
C LEU A 272 11.55 9.29 -16.52
N ARG A 273 10.27 9.37 -16.15
CA ARG A 273 9.17 9.92 -16.96
C ARG A 273 8.64 11.24 -16.42
N ARG A 274 9.36 11.87 -15.50
CA ARG A 274 8.89 13.07 -14.78
C ARG A 274 9.01 14.36 -15.60
N LEU A 275 9.84 14.34 -16.64
CA LEU A 275 10.08 15.44 -17.57
C LEU A 275 9.50 15.16 -18.98
N ASP A 276 8.71 14.09 -19.12
CA ASP A 276 8.07 13.72 -20.39
C ASP A 276 6.94 14.70 -20.76
#